data_AF-A0A7Z2PYU1-F1
#
_entry.id   AF-A0A7Z2PYU1-F1
#
_cell.length_a   1.000
_cell.length_b   1.000
_cell.length_c   1.000
_cell.angle_alpha   90.00
_cell.angle_beta   90.00
_cell.angle_gamma   90.00
#
_symmetry.space_group_name_H-M   'P 1'
#
loop_
_entity.id
_entity.type
_entity.pdbx_description
1 polymer ?
#
loop_
_entity_poly.entity_id
_entity_poly.type
_entity_poly.pdbx_seq_one_letter_code
_entity_poly.pdbx_strand_id
1 'polypeptide(L)'
;MPFAAFGVSFSPAMYCSPPQIGYPNIVGNNVGNWDASTAAQSSVTLAFTNLQTAAAFALVSNDTSYTLTALLGGSIVESFSTSVGATANDFYGFSGIAFDSIRVTSNDNDFFLIDNVQFGAVSAVPEPSTWAMLILGFAGVGYMAYRRRGPAASAVA
;
A
#
# COMPACT_ATOMS: atom_id res chain seq x y z
N MET A 1 -19.41 -2.53 7.33
CA MET A 1 -18.28 -3.48 7.29
C MET A 1 -17.03 -2.75 7.76
N PRO A 2 -16.11 -3.39 8.49
CA PRO A 2 -14.82 -2.80 8.82
C PRO A 2 -14.15 -2.32 7.52
N PHE A 3 -13.45 -1.20 7.56
CA PHE A 3 -12.70 -0.61 6.43
C PHE A 3 -13.48 0.09 5.29
N ALA A 4 -14.81 -0.01 5.25
CA ALA A 4 -15.61 0.66 4.21
C ALA A 4 -15.43 2.20 4.21
N ALA A 5 -15.27 2.81 5.39
CA ALA A 5 -14.99 4.25 5.53
C ALA A 5 -13.62 4.67 4.96
N PHE A 6 -12.70 3.72 4.78
CA PHE A 6 -11.38 3.92 4.19
C PHE A 6 -11.35 3.54 2.69
N GLY A 7 -12.51 3.28 2.08
CA GLY A 7 -12.62 2.93 0.67
C GLY A 7 -12.19 1.50 0.35
N VAL A 8 -12.22 0.59 1.32
CA VAL A 8 -11.93 -0.85 1.15
C VAL A 8 -13.23 -1.64 1.18
N SER A 9 -13.39 -2.56 0.23
CA SER A 9 -14.51 -3.49 0.19
C SER A 9 -14.02 -4.92 -0.04
N PHE A 10 -14.81 -5.91 0.38
CA PHE A 10 -14.47 -7.33 0.27
C PHE A 10 -15.47 -8.03 -0.65
N SER A 11 -14.96 -8.82 -1.59
CA SER A 11 -15.75 -9.65 -2.49
C SER A 11 -15.16 -11.06 -2.58
N PRO A 12 -15.93 -12.12 -2.30
CA PRO A 12 -17.31 -12.08 -1.83
C PRO A 12 -17.44 -11.41 -0.44
N ALA A 13 -18.67 -11.15 -0.01
CA ALA A 13 -18.90 -10.61 1.32
C ALA A 13 -18.34 -11.57 2.38
N MET A 14 -17.64 -11.00 3.36
CA MET A 14 -17.00 -11.69 4.46
C MET A 14 -17.74 -11.47 5.77
N TYR A 15 -17.52 -12.37 6.73
CA TYR A 15 -18.05 -12.22 8.07
C TYR A 15 -17.29 -11.13 8.82
N CYS A 16 -18.04 -10.20 9.43
CA CYS A 16 -17.48 -9.20 10.34
C CYS A 16 -17.40 -9.83 11.73
N SER A 17 -16.21 -10.25 12.12
CA SER A 17 -16.00 -10.85 13.44
C SER A 17 -15.84 -9.77 14.51
N PRO A 18 -16.38 -9.99 15.72
CA PRO A 18 -16.07 -9.15 16.87
C PRO A 18 -14.56 -9.17 17.18
N PRO A 19 -14.08 -8.30 18.09
CA PRO A 19 -12.68 -8.27 18.48
C PRO A 19 -12.20 -9.65 18.95
N GLN A 20 -11.16 -10.16 18.30
CA GLN A 20 -10.53 -11.42 18.63
C GLN A 20 -9.31 -11.14 19.52
N ILE A 21 -9.17 -11.88 20.62
CA ILE A 21 -8.06 -11.72 21.57
C ILE A 21 -7.00 -12.79 21.27
N GLY A 22 -5.72 -12.41 21.35
CA GLY A 22 -4.59 -13.34 21.24
C GLY A 22 -3.94 -13.41 19.86
N TYR A 23 -4.46 -12.67 18.89
CA TYR A 23 -3.87 -12.57 17.56
C TYR A 23 -3.14 -11.21 17.38
N PRO A 24 -1.88 -11.21 16.93
CA PRO A 24 -1.16 -9.98 16.65
C PRO A 24 -1.85 -9.15 15.55
N ASN A 25 -1.88 -7.82 15.71
CA ASN A 25 -2.47 -6.86 14.77
C ASN A 25 -3.96 -7.04 14.41
N ILE A 26 -4.66 -7.99 15.03
CA ILE A 26 -6.12 -8.10 14.97
C ILE A 26 -6.68 -7.36 16.18
N VAL A 27 -7.16 -6.14 15.96
CA VAL A 27 -7.61 -5.23 17.01
C VAL A 27 -8.97 -4.65 16.64
N GLY A 28 -9.98 -4.95 17.44
CA GLY A 28 -11.33 -4.48 17.17
C GLY A 28 -12.05 -5.36 16.13
N ASN A 29 -13.08 -4.82 15.49
CA ASN A 29 -13.86 -5.56 14.51
C ASN A 29 -13.01 -5.84 13.26
N ASN A 30 -12.94 -7.10 12.87
CA ASN A 30 -12.09 -7.60 11.80
C ASN A 30 -12.93 -8.39 10.78
N VAL A 31 -12.30 -8.80 9.69
CA VAL A 31 -12.95 -9.48 8.57
C VAL A 31 -12.40 -10.89 8.45
N GLY A 32 -13.27 -11.90 8.34
CA GLY A 32 -12.81 -13.28 8.18
C GLY A 32 -13.87 -14.20 7.59
N ASN A 33 -13.52 -15.46 7.46
CA ASN A 33 -14.38 -16.52 6.91
C ASN A 33 -14.83 -17.55 7.97
N TRP A 34 -14.70 -17.24 9.26
CA TRP A 34 -14.99 -18.16 10.37
C TRP A 34 -16.48 -18.51 10.59
N ASP A 35 -17.41 -17.69 10.08
CA ASP A 35 -18.84 -18.03 10.16
C ASP A 35 -19.21 -19.09 9.12
N ALA A 36 -20.10 -20.02 9.48
CA ALA A 36 -20.59 -21.10 8.64
C ALA A 36 -21.18 -20.62 7.31
N SER A 37 -21.70 -19.39 7.25
CA SER A 37 -22.19 -18.75 6.01
C SER A 37 -21.07 -18.34 5.04
N THR A 38 -19.83 -18.23 5.54
CA THR A 38 -18.62 -17.80 4.80
C THR A 38 -17.49 -18.85 4.78
N ALA A 39 -17.62 -19.93 5.57
CA ALA A 39 -16.62 -20.97 5.82
C ALA A 39 -16.20 -21.84 4.61
N ALA A 40 -16.62 -21.48 3.40
CA ALA A 40 -16.24 -22.14 2.16
C ALA A 40 -15.42 -21.24 1.22
N GLN A 41 -15.11 -20.00 1.63
CA GLN A 41 -14.41 -19.06 0.78
C GLN A 41 -12.90 -19.26 0.91
N SER A 42 -12.34 -20.06 -0.01
CA SER A 42 -10.89 -20.23 -0.16
C SER A 42 -10.21 -19.00 -0.78
N SER A 43 -10.98 -18.00 -1.22
CA SER A 43 -10.43 -16.77 -1.79
C SER A 43 -11.32 -15.56 -1.49
N VAL A 44 -10.70 -14.43 -1.19
CA VAL A 44 -11.35 -13.13 -1.00
C VAL A 44 -10.55 -12.03 -1.70
N THR A 45 -11.26 -11.09 -2.31
CA THR A 45 -10.65 -9.90 -2.92
C THR A 45 -10.96 -8.67 -2.08
N LEU A 46 -9.89 -7.96 -1.68
CA LEU A 46 -9.93 -6.62 -1.12
C LEU A 46 -9.85 -5.64 -2.29
N ALA A 47 -10.93 -4.90 -2.55
CA ALA A 47 -10.98 -3.88 -3.59
C ALA A 47 -10.87 -2.48 -2.99
N PHE A 48 -10.05 -1.64 -3.62
CA PHE A 48 -9.81 -0.26 -3.23
C PHE A 48 -10.58 0.69 -4.13
N THR A 49 -11.20 1.71 -3.53
CA THR A 49 -11.95 2.73 -4.28
C THR A 49 -11.01 3.58 -5.14
N ASN A 50 -9.80 3.82 -4.66
CA ASN A 50 -8.75 4.54 -5.37
C ASN A 50 -7.61 3.60 -5.74
N LEU A 51 -6.97 3.87 -6.87
CA LEU A 51 -5.76 3.17 -7.29
C LEU A 51 -4.67 3.31 -6.21
N GLN A 52 -4.05 2.19 -5.83
CA GLN A 52 -2.99 2.13 -4.83
C GLN A 52 -1.65 1.85 -5.51
N THR A 53 -0.58 2.37 -4.90
CA THR A 53 0.81 2.01 -5.24
C THR A 53 1.51 1.23 -4.13
N ALA A 54 0.91 1.20 -2.94
CA ALA A 54 1.34 0.41 -1.81
C ALA A 54 0.17 0.19 -0.85
N ALA A 55 -0.05 -1.05 -0.45
CA ALA A 55 -1.04 -1.43 0.55
C ALA A 55 -0.65 -2.75 1.17
N ALA A 56 -0.89 -2.88 2.47
CA ALA A 56 -0.67 -4.10 3.23
C ALA A 56 -1.73 -4.25 4.32
N PHE A 57 -1.89 -5.46 4.84
CA PHE A 57 -2.84 -5.75 5.91
C PHE A 57 -2.30 -6.88 6.79
N ALA A 58 -2.80 -6.93 8.03
CA ALA A 58 -2.59 -8.08 8.88
C ALA A 58 -3.45 -9.23 8.38
N LEU A 59 -2.85 -10.42 8.29
CA LEU A 59 -3.55 -11.67 7.97
C LEU A 59 -3.08 -12.71 8.98
N VAL A 60 -4.03 -13.41 9.57
CA VAL A 60 -3.79 -14.44 10.58
C VAL A 60 -4.51 -15.72 10.16
N SER A 61 -3.84 -16.86 10.28
CA SER A 61 -4.33 -18.18 9.85
C SER A 61 -3.70 -19.32 10.68
N ASN A 62 -3.88 -20.58 10.29
CA ASN A 62 -3.36 -21.76 11.01
C ASN A 62 -2.06 -22.32 10.42
N ASP A 63 -1.07 -21.46 10.14
CA ASP A 63 0.23 -21.83 9.56
C ASP A 63 0.10 -22.55 8.20
N THR A 64 -0.84 -22.09 7.36
CA THR A 64 -1.12 -22.65 6.03
C THR A 64 -0.62 -21.74 4.90
N SER A 65 -0.53 -22.29 3.69
CA SER A 65 -0.09 -21.54 2.53
C SER A 65 -1.18 -20.65 1.95
N TYR A 66 -0.83 -19.39 1.71
CA TYR A 66 -1.64 -18.41 1.01
C TYR A 66 -0.94 -17.87 -0.22
N THR A 67 -1.71 -17.61 -1.27
CA THR A 67 -1.30 -16.85 -2.43
C THR A 67 -1.97 -15.50 -2.41
N LEU A 68 -1.16 -14.45 -2.43
CA LEU A 68 -1.62 -13.07 -2.58
C LEU A 68 -1.37 -12.63 -4.02
N THR A 69 -2.35 -11.96 -4.61
CA THR A 69 -2.31 -11.48 -5.99
C THR A 69 -2.77 -10.04 -6.04
N ALA A 70 -1.91 -9.13 -6.51
CA ALA A 70 -2.30 -7.77 -6.86
C ALA A 70 -2.92 -7.75 -8.25
N LEU A 71 -4.04 -7.06 -8.41
CA LEU A 71 -4.74 -6.92 -9.68
C LEU A 71 -4.96 -5.44 -10.04
N LEU A 72 -4.96 -5.16 -11.33
CA LEU A 72 -5.32 -3.87 -11.92
C LEU A 72 -6.35 -4.11 -13.02
N GLY A 73 -7.57 -3.62 -12.84
CA GLY A 73 -8.69 -3.86 -13.75
C GLY A 73 -8.99 -5.36 -13.91
N GLY A 74 -8.74 -6.16 -12.88
CA GLY A 74 -8.87 -7.62 -12.90
C GLY A 74 -7.71 -8.39 -13.57
N SER A 75 -6.72 -7.70 -14.15
CA SER A 75 -5.49 -8.33 -14.65
C SER A 75 -4.48 -8.49 -13.52
N ILE A 76 -3.80 -9.64 -13.46
CA ILE A 76 -2.73 -9.86 -12.48
C ILE A 76 -1.54 -8.96 -12.82
N VAL A 77 -1.10 -8.15 -11.86
CA VAL A 77 0.12 -7.36 -11.97
C VAL A 77 1.28 -7.98 -11.19
N GLU A 78 1.00 -8.61 -10.05
CA GLU A 78 2.00 -9.30 -9.25
C GLU A 78 1.34 -10.38 -8.38
N SER A 79 2.11 -11.42 -8.02
CA SER A 79 1.63 -12.44 -7.09
C SER A 79 2.80 -13.10 -6.37
N PHE A 80 2.58 -13.49 -5.12
CA PHE A 80 3.49 -14.31 -4.36
C PHE A 80 2.71 -15.28 -3.46
N SER A 81 3.40 -16.33 -3.00
CA SER A 81 2.87 -17.25 -1.99
C SER A 81 3.72 -17.22 -0.74
N THR A 82 3.08 -17.34 0.42
CA THR A 82 3.74 -17.39 1.72
C THR A 82 2.97 -18.29 2.67
N SER A 83 3.60 -18.70 3.77
CA SER A 83 2.90 -19.29 4.91
C SER A 83 2.37 -18.17 5.81
N VAL A 84 1.17 -18.34 6.34
CA VAL A 84 0.54 -17.37 7.24
C VAL A 84 0.17 -18.04 8.54
N GLY A 85 0.73 -17.54 9.64
CA GLY A 85 0.61 -18.13 10.96
C GLY A 85 -0.38 -17.43 11.89
N ALA A 86 -0.65 -18.07 13.03
CA ALA A 86 -1.56 -17.56 14.05
C ALA A 86 -0.89 -16.53 14.97
N THR A 87 0.44 -16.61 15.10
CA THR A 87 1.23 -15.87 16.09
C THR A 87 2.23 -14.92 15.46
N ALA A 88 2.35 -14.93 14.14
CA ALA A 88 3.21 -14.03 13.40
C ALA A 88 2.66 -12.58 13.46
N ASN A 89 3.55 -11.61 13.58
CA ASN A 89 3.21 -10.19 13.62
C ASN A 89 3.44 -9.55 12.24
N ASP A 90 2.99 -10.23 11.20
CA ASP A 90 3.33 -9.91 9.82
C ASP A 90 2.24 -9.08 9.13
N PHE A 91 2.68 -8.27 8.17
CA PHE A 91 1.81 -7.59 7.22
C PHE A 91 2.12 -8.11 5.82
N TYR A 92 1.06 -8.37 5.07
CA TYR A 92 1.16 -8.90 3.71
C TYR A 92 0.55 -7.91 2.74
N GLY A 93 1.21 -7.71 1.61
CA GLY A 93 0.80 -6.69 0.66
C GLY A 93 1.80 -6.48 -0.46
N PHE A 94 1.61 -5.38 -1.18
CA PHE A 94 2.40 -5.01 -2.36
C PHE A 94 2.83 -3.56 -2.26
N SER A 95 3.94 -3.22 -2.91
CA SER A 95 4.46 -1.85 -2.96
C SER A 95 5.25 -1.62 -4.25
N GLY A 96 5.26 -0.39 -4.75
CA GLY A 96 6.01 -0.02 -5.95
C GLY A 96 5.33 -0.40 -7.27
N ILE A 97 4.11 -0.91 -7.22
CA ILE A 97 3.29 -1.30 -8.38
C ILE A 97 1.89 -0.71 -8.27
N ALA A 98 1.22 -0.44 -9.39
CA ALA A 98 -0.15 0.07 -9.40
C ALA A 98 -1.17 -1.08 -9.40
N PHE A 99 -2.13 -1.03 -8.47
CA PHE A 99 -3.21 -2.02 -8.35
C PHE A 99 -4.47 -1.39 -7.76
N ASP A 100 -5.63 -1.95 -8.10
CA ASP A 100 -6.94 -1.56 -7.55
C ASP A 100 -7.50 -2.60 -6.56
N SER A 101 -6.88 -3.77 -6.49
CA SER A 101 -7.33 -4.84 -5.61
C SER A 101 -6.22 -5.82 -5.25
N ILE A 102 -6.37 -6.47 -4.10
CA ILE A 102 -5.55 -7.59 -3.65
C ILE A 102 -6.47 -8.79 -3.42
N ARG A 103 -6.22 -9.88 -4.12
CA ARG A 103 -6.86 -11.18 -3.87
C ARG A 103 -5.99 -12.01 -2.95
N VAL A 104 -6.60 -12.54 -1.90
CA VAL A 104 -6.01 -13.49 -0.94
C VAL A 104 -6.66 -14.84 -1.20
N THR A 105 -5.86 -15.86 -1.47
CA THR A 105 -6.33 -17.23 -1.72
C THR A 105 -5.62 -18.20 -0.79
N SER A 106 -6.38 -18.95 0.00
CA SER A 106 -5.89 -20.09 0.78
C SER A 106 -5.67 -21.29 -0.14
N ASN A 107 -4.54 -21.95 0.00
CA ASN A 107 -4.20 -23.14 -0.79
C ASN A 107 -4.69 -24.45 -0.14
N ASP A 108 -5.05 -24.41 1.16
CA ASP A 108 -5.37 -25.60 1.96
C ASP A 108 -6.75 -25.53 2.65
N ASN A 109 -7.67 -24.69 2.15
CA ASN A 109 -9.00 -24.45 2.71
C ASN A 109 -8.98 -24.14 4.22
N ASP A 110 -8.41 -22.98 4.56
CA ASP A 110 -8.19 -22.55 5.94
C ASP A 110 -9.10 -21.38 6.36
N PHE A 111 -9.22 -21.18 7.67
CA PHE A 111 -9.83 -20.00 8.25
C PHE A 111 -8.81 -18.88 8.41
N PHE A 112 -9.23 -17.66 8.08
CA PHE A 112 -8.39 -16.48 8.25
C PHE A 112 -9.13 -15.29 8.84
N LEU A 113 -8.34 -14.38 9.40
CA LEU A 113 -8.74 -13.05 9.82
C LEU A 113 -7.87 -12.00 9.11
N ILE A 114 -8.50 -10.94 8.65
CA ILE A 114 -7.89 -9.76 8.05
C ILE A 114 -8.21 -8.54 8.89
N ASP A 115 -7.19 -7.74 9.19
CA ASP A 115 -7.34 -6.46 9.89
C ASP A 115 -6.22 -5.48 9.50
N ASN A 116 -6.28 -4.28 10.05
CA ASN A 116 -5.25 -3.26 10.02
C ASN A 116 -4.76 -2.98 8.59
N VAL A 117 -5.71 -2.73 7.68
CA VAL A 117 -5.40 -2.35 6.31
C VAL A 117 -4.69 -1.00 6.29
N GLN A 118 -3.50 -0.98 5.71
CA GLN A 118 -2.60 0.16 5.63
C GLN A 118 -2.34 0.51 4.17
N PHE A 119 -2.21 1.80 3.91
CA PHE A 119 -1.82 2.34 2.61
C PHE A 119 -0.47 3.01 2.72
N GLY A 120 0.42 2.74 1.77
CA GLY A 120 1.70 3.43 1.71
C GLY A 120 1.54 4.78 1.03
N ALA A 121 1.91 5.86 1.72
CA ALA A 121 2.19 7.12 1.05
C ALA A 121 3.54 6.96 0.33
N VAL A 122 3.54 6.84 -0.99
CA VAL A 122 4.73 7.19 -1.75
C VAL A 122 4.88 8.69 -1.56
N SER A 123 5.68 9.11 -0.57
CA SER A 123 6.15 10.48 -0.50
C SER A 123 6.82 10.73 -1.84
N ALA A 124 6.19 11.55 -2.68
CA ALA A 124 6.81 12.03 -3.90
C ALA A 124 8.05 12.80 -3.44
N VAL A 125 9.19 12.11 -3.35
CA VAL A 125 10.47 12.76 -3.16
C VAL A 125 10.59 13.69 -4.37
N PRO A 126 10.61 15.02 -4.18
CA PRO A 126 10.80 15.92 -5.29
C PRO A 126 12.08 15.48 -5.98
N GLU A 127 11.97 15.10 -7.25
CA GLU A 127 13.09 14.48 -7.95
C GLU A 127 14.34 15.35 -7.74
N PRO A 128 15.51 14.77 -7.43
CA PRO A 128 16.74 15.54 -7.23
C PRO A 128 17.05 16.49 -8.41
N SER A 129 16.57 16.14 -9.60
CA SER A 129 16.58 16.93 -10.84
C SER A 129 15.84 18.27 -10.71
N THR A 130 14.74 18.36 -9.95
CA THR A 130 13.99 19.61 -9.76
C THR A 130 14.84 20.66 -9.05
N TRP A 131 15.57 20.24 -8.01
CA TRP A 131 16.50 21.09 -7.30
C TRP A 131 17.69 21.47 -8.18
N ALA A 132 18.23 20.51 -8.92
CA ALA A 132 19.34 20.76 -9.84
C ALA A 132 18.97 21.79 -10.93
N MET A 133 17.77 21.70 -11.51
CA MET A 133 17.28 22.63 -12.54
C MET A 133 17.02 24.03 -11.98
N LEU A 134 16.48 24.11 -10.75
CA LEU A 134 16.28 25.39 -10.06
C LEU A 134 17.62 26.08 -9.74
N ILE A 135 18.58 25.31 -9.21
CA ILE A 135 19.95 25.80 -8.94
C ILE A 135 20.64 26.22 -10.24
N LEU A 136 20.57 25.40 -11.29
CA LEU A 136 21.11 25.73 -12.62
C LEU A 136 20.49 27.00 -13.19
N GLY A 137 19.17 27.17 -13.05
CA GLY A 137 18.47 28.38 -13.46
C GLY A 137 18.99 29.63 -12.74
N PHE A 138 19.09 29.58 -11.41
CA PHE A 138 19.61 30.69 -10.61
C PHE A 138 21.10 30.97 -10.89
N ALA A 139 21.92 29.93 -11.03
CA ALA A 139 23.34 30.07 -11.38
C ALA A 139 23.52 30.71 -12.77
N GLY A 140 22.70 30.31 -13.75
CA GLY A 140 22.69 30.88 -15.09
C GLY A 140 22.36 32.38 -15.09
N VAL A 141 21.33 32.79 -14.34
CA VAL A 141 20.94 34.20 -14.19
C VAL A 141 22.04 35.00 -13.48
N GLY A 142 22.58 34.49 -12.36
CA GLY A 142 23.68 35.12 -11.64
C GLY A 142 24.93 35.33 -12.49
N TYR A 143 25.29 34.33 -13.30
CA TYR A 143 26.43 34.40 -14.21
C TYR A 143 26.21 35.39 -15.37
N MET A 144 24.98 35.53 -15.88
CA MET A 144 24.64 36.56 -16.87
C MET A 144 24.69 37.99 -16.31
N ALA A 145 24.30 38.18 -15.04
CA ALA A 145 24.43 39.46 -14.36
C ALA A 145 25.91 39.81 -14.11
N TYR A 146 26.73 38.83 -13.73
CA TYR A 146 28.17 39.01 -13.49
C TYR A 146 28.91 39.52 -14.73
N ARG A 147 28.70 38.90 -15.90
CA ARG A 147 29.40 39.29 -17.14
C ARG A 147 28.99 40.67 -17.71
N ARG A 148 27.84 41.21 -17.29
CA ARG A 148 27.35 42.53 -17.76
C ARG A 148 27.92 43.69 -16.96
N ARG A 149 28.59 43.44 -15.83
CA ARG A 149 29.34 44.47 -15.11
C ARG A 149 30.69 44.68 -15.80
N GLY A 150 30.72 45.61 -16.77
CA GLY A 150 31.95 46.22 -17.26
C GLY A 150 32.63 47.06 -16.17
N PRO A 151 33.92 47.43 -16.32
CA PRO A 151 34.65 48.18 -15.31
C PRO A 151 33.89 49.48 -14.98
N ALA A 152 33.54 49.64 -13.70
CA ALA A 152 32.97 50.89 -13.21
C ALA A 152 34.01 51.99 -13.44
N ALA A 153 33.71 52.95 -14.31
CA ALA A 153 34.42 54.20 -14.37
C ALA A 153 34.17 54.93 -13.06
N SER A 154 35.09 54.81 -12.11
CA SER A 154 35.12 55.63 -10.91
C SER A 154 35.35 57.08 -11.35
N ALA A 155 34.32 57.91 -11.26
CA ALA A 155 34.44 59.35 -11.43
C ALA A 155 35.27 59.90 -10.24
N VAL A 156 36.42 60.48 -10.56
CA VAL A 156 37.27 61.23 -9.64
C VAL A 156 36.73 62.67 -9.55
N ALA A 157 36.59 63.18 -8.33
CA ALA A 157 36.31 64.59 -8.01
C ALA A 157 37.60 65.29 -7.57
#